data_AF-A0ABD4BA04-F1
#
_entry.id   AF-A0ABD4BA04-F1
#
_cell.length_a   1.000
_cell.length_b   1.000
_cell.length_c   1.000
_cell.angle_alpha   90.00
_cell.angle_beta   90.00
_cell.angle_gamma   90.00
#
_symmetry.space_group_name_H-M   'P 1'
#
loop_
_entity.id
_entity.type
_entity.pdbx_description
1 polymer ?
#
loop_
_entity_poly.entity_id
_entity_poly.type
_entity_poly.pdbx_seq_one_letter_code
_entity_poly.pdbx_strand_id
1 'polypeptide(L)'
;KAYDKAFEMDQNILPKIKRLYGETSPEYAYVLRVRNYCFEFGVVRMEQELKSEFLQREALCYWGLFDERRFAELHCEFLKIDERLKVTAMDIVSISGQLVAEGICDNLRSARTTASYALEWMTGANLDFSKKQVNTHAAKLNRIGINIRNAPDTSRFAPVFVRQCREVTKSSLAIPTWYQRPNHLQQVAA
;
A
#
# COMPACT_ATOMS: atom_id res chain seq x y z
N LYS A 1 -12.30 -0.42 -0.55
CA LYS A 1 -11.21 -1.06 0.22
C LYS A 1 -10.38 -1.92 -0.73
N ALA A 2 -9.07 -2.03 -0.50
CA ALA A 2 -8.17 -2.87 -1.29
C ALA A 2 -7.37 -3.72 -0.32
N TYR A 3 -7.18 -5.01 -0.61
CA TYR A 3 -6.35 -5.88 0.22
C TYR A 3 -5.67 -6.98 -0.60
N ASP A 4 -4.53 -7.44 -0.09
CA ASP A 4 -3.83 -8.62 -0.59
C ASP A 4 -4.68 -9.86 -0.32
N LYS A 5 -5.09 -10.54 -1.39
CA LYS A 5 -6.02 -11.67 -1.28
C LYS A 5 -5.36 -12.88 -0.62
N ALA A 6 -4.08 -13.14 -0.89
CA ALA A 6 -3.39 -14.27 -0.30
C ALA A 6 -3.19 -14.07 1.22
N PHE A 7 -2.85 -12.85 1.62
CA PHE A 7 -2.71 -12.50 3.04
C PHE A 7 -4.03 -12.65 3.80
N GLU A 8 -5.16 -12.20 3.23
CA GLU A 8 -6.48 -12.37 3.83
C GLU A 8 -6.84 -13.86 3.98
N MET A 9 -6.51 -14.67 2.97
CA MET A 9 -6.73 -16.12 3.01
C MET A 9 -5.92 -16.79 4.12
N ASP A 10 -4.67 -16.36 4.36
CA ASP A 10 -3.83 -16.88 5.44
C ASP A 10 -4.40 -16.60 6.82
N GLN A 11 -4.92 -15.39 7.03
CA GLN A 11 -5.42 -14.98 8.34
C GLN A 11 -6.78 -15.56 8.67
N ASN A 12 -7.70 -15.61 7.69
CA ASN A 12 -9.11 -15.88 7.97
C ASN A 12 -9.59 -17.22 7.39
N ILE A 13 -9.24 -17.53 6.14
CA ILE A 13 -9.86 -18.63 5.40
C ILE A 13 -9.18 -19.96 5.71
N LEU A 14 -7.85 -20.03 5.60
CA LEU A 14 -7.10 -21.26 5.81
C LEU A 14 -7.27 -21.83 7.24
N PRO A 15 -7.19 -21.04 8.32
CA PRO A 15 -7.42 -21.56 9.67
C PRO A 15 -8.83 -22.10 9.86
N LYS A 16 -9.83 -21.48 9.24
CA LYS A 16 -11.23 -21.92 9.30
C LYS A 16 -11.42 -23.27 8.59
N ILE A 17 -10.89 -23.40 7.37
CA ILE A 17 -11.02 -24.64 6.59
C ILE A 17 -10.21 -25.77 7.23
N LYS A 18 -9.01 -25.48 7.74
CA LYS A 18 -8.20 -26.46 8.50
C LYS A 18 -8.94 -27.00 9.71
N ARG A 19 -9.67 -26.16 10.45
CA ARG A 19 -10.50 -26.58 11.60
C ARG A 19 -11.71 -27.42 11.20
N LEU A 20 -12.33 -27.13 10.05
CA LEU A 20 -13.57 -27.78 9.62
C LEU A 20 -13.34 -29.15 8.94
N TYR A 21 -12.34 -29.24 8.07
CA TYR A 21 -12.13 -30.43 7.22
C TYR A 21 -10.82 -31.17 7.55
N GLY A 22 -9.91 -30.54 8.28
CA GLY A 22 -8.58 -31.08 8.58
C GLY A 22 -7.55 -30.72 7.50
N GLU A 23 -6.28 -30.87 7.85
CA GLU A 23 -5.13 -30.44 7.01
C GLU A 23 -4.89 -31.35 5.79
N THR A 24 -5.28 -32.61 5.87
CA THR A 24 -5.14 -33.58 4.77
C THR A 24 -6.35 -33.61 3.83
N SER A 25 -7.35 -32.75 4.08
CA SER A 25 -8.58 -32.74 3.31
C SER A 25 -8.41 -32.18 1.89
N PRO A 26 -9.19 -32.68 0.91
CA PRO A 26 -9.18 -32.12 -0.44
C PRO A 26 -9.63 -30.66 -0.47
N GLU A 27 -10.52 -30.25 0.44
CA GLU A 27 -10.98 -28.86 0.58
C GLU A 27 -9.84 -27.94 1.01
N TYR A 28 -9.06 -28.34 2.02
CA TYR A 28 -7.90 -27.56 2.46
C TYR A 28 -6.84 -27.48 1.36
N ALA A 29 -6.55 -28.59 0.67
CA ALA A 29 -5.62 -28.60 -0.46
C ALA A 29 -6.07 -27.68 -1.60
N TYR A 30 -7.38 -27.63 -1.90
CA TYR A 30 -7.94 -26.73 -2.91
C TYR A 30 -7.77 -25.26 -2.52
N VAL A 31 -8.16 -24.89 -1.29
CA VAL A 31 -8.04 -23.51 -0.80
C VAL A 31 -6.58 -23.07 -0.75
N LEU A 32 -5.67 -23.96 -0.35
CA LEU A 32 -4.24 -23.71 -0.36
C LEU A 32 -3.72 -23.47 -1.79
N ARG A 33 -4.21 -24.23 -2.77
CA ARG A 33 -3.90 -24.02 -4.19
C ARG A 33 -4.38 -22.65 -4.68
N VAL A 34 -5.60 -22.24 -4.33
CA VAL A 34 -6.13 -20.89 -4.64
C VAL A 34 -5.26 -19.81 -3.99
N ARG A 35 -4.92 -19.96 -2.72
CA ARG A 35 -4.07 -19.02 -1.99
C ARG A 35 -2.70 -18.88 -2.64
N ASN A 36 -2.06 -19.99 -3.00
CA ASN A 36 -0.74 -19.98 -3.64
C ASN A 36 -0.78 -19.29 -5.00
N TYR A 37 -1.84 -19.54 -5.78
CA TYR A 37 -2.06 -18.82 -7.04
C TYR A 37 -2.24 -17.31 -6.81
N CYS A 38 -3.01 -16.90 -5.80
CA CYS A 38 -3.15 -15.49 -5.46
C CYS A 38 -1.82 -14.85 -5.04
N PHE A 39 -0.97 -15.58 -4.31
CA PHE A 39 0.34 -15.10 -3.86
C PHE A 39 1.32 -14.97 -5.04
N GLU A 40 1.39 -15.98 -5.90
CA GLU A 40 2.29 -16.02 -7.06
C GLU A 40 2.03 -14.84 -8.02
N PHE A 41 0.76 -14.50 -8.26
CA PHE A 41 0.37 -13.43 -9.18
C PHE A 41 0.12 -12.08 -8.48
N GLY A 42 0.37 -11.96 -7.17
CA GLY A 42 0.19 -10.71 -6.42
C GLY A 42 -1.24 -10.16 -6.48
N VAL A 43 -2.24 -11.02 -6.28
CA VAL A 43 -3.65 -10.68 -6.49
C VAL A 43 -4.16 -9.73 -5.41
N VAL A 44 -4.58 -8.54 -5.84
CA VAL A 44 -5.26 -7.55 -5.00
C VAL A 44 -6.75 -7.59 -5.27
N ARG A 45 -7.56 -7.70 -4.21
CA ARG A 45 -9.01 -7.62 -4.30
C ARG A 45 -9.49 -6.22 -3.91
N MET A 46 -10.31 -5.65 -4.78
CA MET A 46 -10.97 -4.36 -4.57
C MET A 46 -12.42 -4.62 -4.16
N GLU A 47 -12.86 -4.01 -3.06
CA GLU A 47 -14.23 -4.10 -2.55
C GLU A 47 -14.84 -2.72 -2.40
N GLN A 48 -16.05 -2.57 -2.93
CA GLN A 48 -16.85 -1.35 -2.83
C GLN A 48 -18.00 -1.60 -1.85
N GLU A 49 -18.08 -0.76 -0.82
CA GLU A 49 -19.17 -0.76 0.15
C GLU A 49 -19.94 0.56 -0.02
N LEU A 50 -21.25 0.48 -0.19
CA LEU A 50 -22.14 1.65 -0.25
C LEU A 50 -22.91 1.76 1.05
N LYS A 51 -22.89 2.94 1.66
CA LYS A 51 -23.56 3.19 2.93
C LYS A 51 -25.08 3.22 2.77
N SER A 52 -25.80 2.79 3.80
CA SER A 52 -27.28 2.74 3.78
C SER A 52 -27.90 4.10 3.49
N GLU A 53 -27.36 5.17 4.08
CA GLU A 53 -27.83 6.54 3.90
C GLU A 53 -27.67 7.01 2.45
N PHE A 54 -26.60 6.59 1.79
CA PHE A 54 -26.38 6.86 0.37
C PHE A 54 -27.39 6.10 -0.49
N LEU A 55 -27.61 4.81 -0.21
CA LEU A 55 -28.59 4.00 -0.93
C LEU A 55 -30.01 4.56 -0.80
N GLN A 56 -30.40 5.05 0.38
CA GLN A 56 -31.70 5.67 0.60
C GLN A 56 -31.84 7.00 -0.15
N ARG A 57 -30.80 7.85 -0.12
CA ARG A 57 -30.82 9.15 -0.82
C ARG A 57 -30.95 8.99 -2.34
N GLU A 58 -30.26 8.00 -2.91
CA GLU A 58 -30.29 7.73 -4.35
C GLU A 58 -31.42 6.76 -4.74
N ALA A 59 -32.33 6.40 -3.81
CA ALA A 59 -33.41 5.42 -4.00
C ALA A 59 -32.95 4.04 -4.52
N LEU A 60 -31.72 3.64 -4.21
CA LEU A 60 -31.10 2.36 -4.58
C LEU A 60 -31.35 1.24 -3.57
N CYS A 61 -32.07 1.53 -2.48
CA CYS A 61 -32.37 0.55 -1.42
C CYS A 61 -33.60 -0.33 -1.72
N TYR A 62 -34.40 -0.01 -2.75
CA TYR A 62 -35.66 -0.69 -3.03
C TYR A 62 -35.48 -1.80 -4.07
N TRP A 63 -35.23 -3.03 -3.59
CA TRP A 63 -35.00 -4.19 -4.46
C TRP A 63 -36.06 -4.35 -5.55
N GLY A 64 -35.62 -4.46 -6.81
CA GLY A 64 -36.49 -4.59 -7.99
C GLY A 64 -37.17 -3.29 -8.44
N LEU A 65 -36.99 -2.18 -7.71
CA LEU A 65 -37.55 -0.86 -7.99
C LEU A 65 -36.48 0.23 -7.98
N PHE A 66 -35.27 -0.10 -8.46
CA PHE A 66 -34.16 0.82 -8.62
C PHE A 66 -33.58 0.73 -10.04
N ASP A 67 -32.91 1.79 -10.49
CA ASP A 67 -32.16 1.76 -11.75
C ASP A 67 -30.78 1.13 -11.52
N GLU A 68 -30.58 -0.10 -12.01
CA GLU A 68 -29.32 -0.83 -11.89
C GLU A 68 -28.15 -0.14 -12.59
N ARG A 69 -28.43 0.70 -13.60
CA ARG A 69 -27.39 1.46 -14.31
C ARG A 69 -26.59 2.33 -13.35
N ARG A 70 -27.24 2.85 -12.30
CA ARG A 70 -26.59 3.69 -11.29
C ARG A 70 -25.51 2.95 -10.52
N PHE A 71 -25.71 1.66 -10.22
CA PHE A 71 -24.67 0.84 -9.60
C PHE A 71 -23.51 0.58 -10.56
N ALA A 72 -23.80 0.34 -11.84
CA ALA A 72 -22.77 0.14 -12.85
C ALA A 72 -21.89 1.40 -13.02
N GLU A 73 -22.47 2.59 -13.01
CA GLU A 73 -21.74 3.87 -13.03
C GLU A 73 -20.80 3.99 -11.82
N LEU A 74 -21.33 3.84 -10.61
CA LEU A 74 -20.55 3.90 -9.36
C LEU A 74 -19.44 2.86 -9.33
N HIS A 75 -19.68 1.67 -9.90
CA HIS A 75 -18.68 0.62 -9.99
C HIS A 75 -17.59 0.95 -11.01
N CYS A 76 -17.96 1.47 -12.18
CA CYS A 76 -17.01 1.93 -13.19
C CYS A 76 -16.11 3.04 -12.65
N GLU A 77 -16.67 3.99 -11.89
CA GLU A 77 -15.88 5.03 -11.22
C GLU A 77 -14.89 4.43 -10.21
N PHE A 78 -15.34 3.46 -9.42
CA PHE A 78 -14.48 2.75 -8.47
C PHE A 78 -13.34 1.99 -9.15
N LEU A 79 -13.61 1.35 -10.30
CA LEU A 79 -12.61 0.63 -11.09
C LEU A 79 -11.57 1.56 -11.72
N LYS A 80 -11.90 2.84 -11.95
CA LYS A 80 -10.98 3.86 -12.51
C LYS A 80 -10.18 4.61 -11.45
N ILE A 81 -10.36 4.29 -10.15
CA ILE A 81 -9.62 4.95 -9.07
C ILE A 81 -8.11 4.75 -9.22
N ASP A 82 -7.70 3.59 -9.74
CA ASP A 82 -6.29 3.26 -10.01
C ASP A 82 -5.69 4.11 -11.15
N GLU A 83 -6.48 4.51 -12.16
CA GLU A 83 -6.00 5.42 -13.21
C GLU A 83 -5.65 6.81 -12.65
N ARG A 84 -6.39 7.27 -11.64
CA ARG A 84 -6.13 8.53 -10.93
C ARG A 84 -4.96 8.41 -9.96
N LEU A 85 -4.87 7.27 -9.27
CA LEU A 85 -3.74 6.89 -8.41
C LEU A 85 -2.67 6.22 -9.27
N LYS A 86 -1.87 6.98 -10.02
CA LYS A 86 -0.62 6.43 -10.57
C LYS A 86 0.26 5.98 -9.40
N VAL A 87 0.12 4.72 -8.98
CA VAL A 87 0.81 4.17 -7.81
C VAL A 87 2.24 3.84 -8.21
N THR A 88 3.13 4.83 -8.13
CA THR A 88 4.54 4.53 -7.91
C THR A 88 4.65 4.01 -6.49
N ALA A 89 4.94 2.72 -6.33
CA ALA A 89 5.35 2.23 -5.02
C ALA A 89 6.75 2.81 -4.75
N MET A 90 6.78 3.74 -3.81
CA MET A 90 7.98 4.45 -3.39
C MET A 90 8.44 3.87 -2.05
N ASP A 91 9.67 3.37 -2.01
CA ASP A 91 10.31 3.06 -0.74
C ASP A 91 10.87 4.35 -0.15
N ILE A 92 10.13 4.89 0.80
CA ILE A 92 10.41 6.17 1.46
C ILE A 92 11.28 5.91 2.69
N VAL A 93 12.47 6.50 2.73
CA VAL A 93 13.38 6.39 3.88
C VAL A 93 13.61 7.76 4.51
N SER A 94 13.52 7.83 5.84
CA SER A 94 13.84 9.06 6.58
C SER A 94 15.31 9.43 6.43
N ILE A 95 15.65 10.72 6.59
CA ILE A 95 17.04 11.20 6.59
C ILE A 95 17.94 10.36 7.51
N SER A 96 17.45 10.02 8.70
CA SER A 96 18.19 9.19 9.65
C SER A 96 18.42 7.75 9.15
N GLY A 97 17.45 7.16 8.45
CA GLY A 97 17.59 5.82 7.88
C GLY A 97 18.56 5.80 6.71
N GLN A 98 18.60 6.88 5.91
CA GLN A 98 19.55 7.02 4.81
C GLN A 98 20.99 7.15 5.32
N LEU A 99 21.22 7.97 6.34
CA LEU A 99 22.55 8.16 6.95
C LEU A 99 23.14 6.86 7.53
N VAL A 100 22.32 6.00 8.12
CA VAL A 100 22.78 4.70 8.64
C VAL A 100 23.06 3.74 7.50
N ALA A 101 22.18 3.67 6.50
CA ALA A 101 22.34 2.72 5.40
C ALA A 101 23.55 3.03 4.50
N GLU A 102 23.91 4.30 4.33
CA GLU A 102 25.12 4.70 3.61
C GLU A 102 26.39 4.62 4.47
N GLY A 103 26.30 4.16 5.73
CA GLY A 103 27.43 4.06 6.64
C GLY A 103 28.04 5.42 7.02
N ILE A 104 27.29 6.52 6.90
CA ILE A 104 27.74 7.87 7.26
C ILE A 104 27.70 8.08 8.78
N CYS A 105 26.75 7.43 9.44
CA CYS A 105 26.61 7.43 10.89
C CYS A 105 26.70 6.00 11.43
N ASP A 106 27.49 5.81 12.49
CA ASP A 106 27.77 4.50 13.08
C ASP A 106 26.53 3.84 13.73
N ASN A 107 25.55 4.66 14.15
CA ASN A 107 24.35 4.20 14.79
C ASN A 107 23.16 5.14 14.56
N LEU A 108 21.96 4.61 14.84
CA LEU A 108 20.70 5.33 14.64
C LEU A 108 20.59 6.59 15.52
N ARG A 109 21.22 6.61 16.70
CA ARG A 109 21.21 7.79 17.58
C ARG A 109 21.94 8.97 16.92
N SER A 110 23.16 8.74 16.43
CA SER A 110 23.96 9.74 15.71
C SER A 110 23.26 10.22 14.43
N ALA A 111 22.62 9.29 13.73
CA ALA A 111 21.83 9.59 12.54
C ALA A 111 20.59 10.46 12.84
N ARG A 112 19.88 10.19 13.94
CA ARG A 112 18.74 11.01 14.39
C ARG A 112 19.17 12.42 14.78
N THR A 113 20.28 12.58 15.49
CA THR A 113 20.84 13.90 15.80
C THR A 113 21.21 14.66 14.53
N THR A 114 21.84 13.98 13.57
CA THR A 114 22.18 14.62 12.29
C THR A 114 20.93 15.01 11.49
N ALA A 115 19.88 14.17 11.54
CA ALA A 115 18.59 14.47 10.91
C ALA A 115 17.85 15.63 11.59
N SER A 116 17.99 15.84 12.91
CA SER A 116 17.36 16.97 13.60
C SER A 116 17.91 18.31 13.11
N TYR A 117 19.21 18.43 12.85
CA TYR A 117 19.79 19.63 12.23
C TYR A 117 19.19 19.92 10.85
N ALA A 118 18.93 18.89 10.04
CA ALA A 118 18.24 19.08 8.76
C ALA A 118 16.80 19.55 8.96
N LEU A 119 16.08 19.00 9.94
CA LEU A 119 14.70 19.40 10.26
C LEU A 119 14.62 20.85 10.77
N GLU A 120 15.50 21.23 11.69
CA GLU A 120 15.60 22.61 12.20
C GLU A 120 15.89 23.60 11.05
N TRP A 121 16.83 23.26 10.18
CA TRP A 121 17.12 24.04 8.97
C TRP A 121 15.90 24.17 8.05
N MET A 122 15.14 23.09 7.83
CA MET A 122 13.91 23.11 7.02
C MET A 122 12.81 24.00 7.62
N THR A 123 12.72 24.08 8.95
CA THR A 123 11.79 24.99 9.63
C THR A 123 12.24 26.45 9.63
N GLY A 124 13.41 26.75 9.06
CA GLY A 124 13.98 28.09 9.02
C GLY A 124 14.71 28.51 10.30
N ALA A 125 15.06 27.56 11.18
CA ALA A 125 15.84 27.86 12.38
C ALA A 125 17.26 28.30 12.02
N ASN A 126 17.79 29.27 12.77
CA ASN A 126 19.15 29.77 12.54
C ASN A 126 20.18 28.81 13.13
N LEU A 127 20.92 28.13 12.26
CA LEU A 127 21.99 27.22 12.65
C LEU A 127 23.31 27.98 12.82
N ASP A 128 23.92 27.82 13.99
CA ASP A 128 25.18 28.47 14.32
C ASP A 128 26.39 27.68 13.75
N PHE A 129 26.84 28.08 12.56
CA PHE A 129 27.99 27.48 11.88
C PHE A 129 29.35 27.83 12.52
N SER A 130 29.41 28.65 13.56
CA SER A 130 30.65 28.81 14.34
C SER A 130 30.97 27.55 15.15
N LYS A 131 29.95 26.75 15.49
CA LYS A 131 30.10 25.52 16.26
C LYS A 131 30.64 24.38 15.40
N LYS A 132 31.70 23.72 15.89
CA LYS A 132 32.31 22.56 15.23
C LYS A 132 31.30 21.43 14.99
N GLN A 133 30.38 21.19 15.93
CA GLN A 133 29.35 20.15 15.81
C GLN A 133 28.42 20.38 14.61
N VAL A 134 27.96 21.62 14.41
CA VAL A 134 27.09 21.99 13.27
C VAL A 134 27.81 21.73 11.95
N ASN A 135 29.10 22.07 11.86
CA ASN A 135 29.91 21.78 10.67
C ASN A 135 30.08 20.27 10.42
N THR A 136 30.26 19.46 11.47
CA THR A 136 30.32 18.00 11.36
C THR A 136 29.02 17.42 10.81
N HIS A 137 27.87 17.85 11.32
CA HIS A 137 26.57 17.39 10.84
C HIS A 137 26.27 17.90 9.42
N ALA A 138 26.65 19.14 9.10
CA ALA A 138 26.55 19.68 7.74
C ALA A 138 27.34 18.83 6.72
N ALA A 139 28.56 18.41 7.07
CA ALA A 139 29.37 17.55 6.21
C ALA A 139 28.71 16.17 5.98
N LYS A 140 28.09 15.59 7.02
CA LYS A 140 27.34 14.32 6.91
C LYS A 140 26.09 14.46 6.05
N LEU A 141 25.35 15.56 6.20
CA LEU A 141 24.15 15.87 5.41
C LEU A 141 24.49 16.16 3.93
N ASN A 142 25.63 16.80 3.65
CA ASN A 142 26.09 17.01 2.28
C ASN A 142 26.33 15.70 1.52
N ARG A 143 26.75 14.63 2.21
CA ARG A 143 26.97 13.31 1.59
C ARG A 143 25.68 12.67 1.06
N ILE A 144 24.54 13.01 1.65
CA ILE A 144 23.19 12.59 1.21
C ILE A 144 22.47 13.70 0.42
N GLY A 145 23.19 14.73 -0.05
CA GLY A 145 22.63 15.78 -0.90
C GLY A 145 21.84 16.87 -0.17
N ILE A 146 21.89 16.95 1.18
CA ILE A 146 21.24 18.01 1.96
C ILE A 146 22.28 19.06 2.35
N ASN A 147 22.24 20.23 1.70
CA ASN A 147 23.14 21.35 2.04
C ASN A 147 22.46 22.38 2.93
N ILE A 148 22.64 22.22 4.24
CA ILE A 148 22.07 23.12 5.26
C ILE A 148 22.74 24.50 5.35
N ARG A 149 23.79 24.78 4.56
CA ARG A 149 24.43 26.11 4.50
C ARG A 149 23.68 27.08 3.58
N ASN A 150 22.86 26.55 2.67
CA ASN A 150 22.07 27.34 1.75
C ASN A 150 20.68 27.58 2.34
N ALA A 151 19.92 28.54 1.80
CA ALA A 151 18.53 28.72 2.19
C ALA A 151 17.71 27.45 1.84
N PRO A 152 16.77 27.02 2.70
CA PRO A 152 15.93 25.87 2.43
C PRO A 152 15.01 26.16 1.24
N ASP A 153 15.05 25.29 0.21
CA ASP A 153 14.09 25.30 -0.88
C ASP A 153 12.78 24.66 -0.42
N THR A 154 11.89 25.49 0.11
CA THR A 154 10.57 25.07 0.63
C THR A 154 9.64 24.54 -0.46
N SER A 155 9.98 24.68 -1.74
CA SER A 155 9.16 24.21 -2.86
C SER A 155 9.48 22.77 -3.30
N ARG A 156 10.68 22.25 -2.98
CA ARG A 156 11.18 20.96 -3.50
C ARG A 156 11.65 19.97 -2.45
N PHE A 157 11.90 20.41 -1.20
CA PHE A 157 12.49 19.53 -0.19
C PHE A 157 11.43 18.76 0.62
N ALA A 158 11.29 17.47 0.34
CA ALA A 158 10.61 16.53 1.24
C ALA A 158 11.64 15.90 2.20
N PRO A 159 11.33 15.71 3.50
CA PRO A 159 12.26 15.17 4.50
C PRO A 159 12.53 13.66 4.34
N VAL A 160 12.32 13.13 3.14
CA VAL A 160 12.34 11.72 2.83
C VAL A 160 13.02 11.45 1.50
N PHE A 161 13.81 10.38 1.48
CA PHE A 161 14.49 9.91 0.27
C PHE A 161 13.66 8.82 -0.38
N VAL A 162 13.43 8.94 -1.67
CA VAL A 162 12.84 7.87 -2.48
C VAL A 162 13.99 6.96 -2.92
N ARG A 163 14.06 5.75 -2.35
CA ARG A 163 15.12 4.78 -2.69
C ARG A 163 14.86 4.04 -3.97
N GLN A 164 13.61 3.64 -4.15
CA GLN A 164 13.21 2.83 -5.28
C GLN A 164 11.80 3.25 -5.67
N CYS A 165 11.68 3.68 -6.92
CA CYS A 165 10.41 3.75 -7.60
C CYS A 165 10.28 2.45 -8.38
N ARG A 166 9.33 1.60 -7.99
CA ARG A 166 8.91 0.48 -8.83
C ARG A 166 7.59 0.84 -9.49
N GLU A 167 7.55 0.69 -10.80
CA GLU A 167 6.32 0.79 -11.56
C GLU A 167 5.50 -0.47 -11.32
N VAL A 168 4.31 -0.31 -10.76
CA VAL A 168 3.39 -1.43 -10.53
C VAL A 168 2.59 -1.62 -11.81
N THR A 169 2.85 -2.71 -12.53
CA THR A 169 2.12 -3.05 -13.75
C THR A 169 0.89 -3.89 -13.42
N LYS A 170 -0.28 -3.41 -13.81
CA LYS A 170 -1.55 -4.13 -13.69
C LYS A 170 -1.74 -5.02 -14.92
N SER A 171 -2.11 -6.27 -14.69
CA SER A 171 -2.52 -7.20 -15.75
C SER A 171 -3.81 -7.92 -15.39
N SER A 172 -4.57 -8.34 -16.41
CA SER A 172 -5.69 -9.26 -16.22
C SER A 172 -5.19 -10.60 -15.71
N LEU A 173 -5.81 -11.12 -14.64
CA LEU A 173 -5.51 -12.44 -14.10
C LEU A 173 -6.26 -13.52 -14.90
N ALA A 174 -5.53 -14.48 -15.48
CA ALA A 174 -6.14 -15.63 -16.11
C ALA A 174 -6.84 -16.51 -15.05
N ILE A 175 -8.00 -17.06 -15.38
CA ILE A 175 -8.69 -18.01 -14.50
C ILE A 175 -8.11 -19.41 -14.77
N PRO A 176 -7.51 -20.08 -13.78
CA PRO A 176 -6.96 -21.42 -14.00
C PRO A 176 -8.04 -22.45 -14.31
N THR A 177 -7.71 -23.47 -15.09
CA THR A 177 -8.63 -24.55 -15.49
C THR A 177 -9.18 -25.34 -14.31
N TRP A 178 -8.41 -25.43 -13.23
CA TRP A 178 -8.78 -26.14 -12.00
C TRP A 178 -9.65 -25.30 -11.05
N TYR A 179 -9.85 -24.01 -11.31
CA TYR A 179 -10.61 -23.13 -10.44
C TYR A 179 -12.11 -23.43 -10.56
N GLN A 180 -12.73 -23.78 -9.43
CA GLN A 180 -14.15 -24.09 -9.35
C GLN A 180 -14.97 -22.79 -9.31
N ARG A 181 -15.76 -22.54 -10.36
CA ARG A 181 -16.65 -21.37 -10.42
C ARG A 181 -17.93 -21.63 -9.62
N PRO A 182 -18.43 -20.62 -8.88
CA PRO A 182 -19.76 -20.71 -8.28
C PRO A 182 -20.80 -20.92 -9.38
N ASN A 183 -21.51 -22.04 -9.34
CA ASN A 183 -22.64 -22.28 -10.22
C ASN A 183 -23.91 -21.88 -9.47
N HIS A 184 -24.51 -20.75 -9.86
CA HIS A 184 -25.71 -20.19 -9.24
C HIS A 184 -27.01 -20.87 -9.75
N LEU A 185 -26.89 -21.79 -10.71
CA LEU A 185 -27.99 -22.62 -11.18
C LEU A 185 -27.96 -23.97 -10.47
N GLN A 186 -28.49 -24.03 -9.25
CA GLN A 186 -28.96 -25.30 -8.70
C GLN A 186 -30.43 -25.45 -9.14
N GLN A 187 -30.68 -26.33 -10.12
CA GLN A 187 -32.04 -26.75 -10.40
C GLN A 187 -32.60 -27.42 -9.14
N VAL A 188 -33.62 -26.82 -8.52
CA VAL A 188 -34.47 -27.52 -7.58
C VAL A 188 -35.28 -28.49 -8.42
N ALA A 189 -34.92 -29.78 -8.40
CA ALA A 189 -35.71 -30.81 -9.04
C ALA A 189 -37.11 -30.82 -8.41
N ALA A 190 -38.13 -30.66 -9.25
CA ALA A 190 -39.54 -30.78 -8.91
C ALA A 190 -39.96 -32.26 -8.84
#